data_AF-A0A162NX16-F1
#
_entry.id   AF-A0A162NX16-F1
#
_cell.length_a   1.000
_cell.length_b   1.000
_cell.length_c   1.000
_cell.angle_alpha   90.00
_cell.angle_beta   90.00
_cell.angle_gamma   90.00
#
_symmetry.space_group_name_H-M   'P 1'
#
loop_
_entity.id
_entity.type
_entity.pdbx_description
1 polymer ?
#
loop_
_entity_poly.entity_id
_entity_poly.type
_entity_poly.pdbx_seq_one_letter_code
_entity_poly.pdbx_strand_id
1 'polypeptide(L)'
;MVAIGFSAAFPKGRGVMMGIFSLIMVFLLGVIAAPSQRDGMVVPVEYEWDPANPPLWSIRPEDRDAFTMGKPSALQNRDADARTARFSQLNYTWNPQDPPLWTIRPEDRNKFLTSSLGSHHIGIQNIDDSSVPCANKDRPATLYHAYGAKECPPKNMFLPFKQGKMRFDTCEGWNKNKYDDGGCTSFCETSTKFEWAQEVPFSHSECHYPIQCGMTETDSVNSGWTVGVGAKVQFWKALKIGVTGGWHHSWGTAKGKKWDVDLKEGECGYFTFVPVKKVVCGGMTEPSSPPGWGDFGFCNSYPINFQYCDNQLWTIKDHNNPQDSQIQIPDGTIIFVYTDCLTRLPLPMGKQDPVYRAPGVALNHDILDSIQEGWVWNTCYLWDMGVDGQLSLYIHGSGFKDSMIGPKGYKLIERVTHCVRASEGVMKDAEFAWFYSGYPGDDAKRTGAVWVFMADVPNNIRPGCLGEAIMELGGTTMDKCVGENFET
;
A
#
# COMPACT_ATOMS: atom_id res chain seq x y z
N MET A 1 5.07 58.90 22.07
CA MET A 1 5.59 58.29 23.32
C MET A 1 5.19 56.83 23.25
N VAL A 2 6.05 55.82 23.10
CA VAL A 2 7.45 55.60 23.46
C VAL A 2 8.22 55.13 22.23
N ALA A 3 9.46 55.59 22.07
CA ALA A 3 10.39 55.20 21.02
C ALA A 3 11.42 54.22 21.58
N ILE A 4 11.75 53.16 20.82
CA ILE A 4 13.05 52.48 20.92
C ILE A 4 13.46 52.14 19.48
N GLY A 5 14.52 52.80 19.01
CA GLY A 5 15.16 52.51 17.74
C GLY A 5 16.24 51.45 17.90
N PHE A 6 16.60 50.80 16.80
CA PHE A 6 17.86 50.09 16.66
C PHE A 6 18.59 50.59 15.42
N SER A 7 19.81 51.02 15.63
CA SER A 7 20.81 51.30 14.61
C SER A 7 22.05 50.45 14.92
N ALA A 8 22.80 50.20 13.85
CA ALA A 8 24.23 49.86 13.78
C ALA A 8 24.63 48.37 13.71
N ALA A 9 25.22 48.10 12.54
CA ALA A 9 26.08 47.01 12.11
C ALA A 9 27.19 46.58 13.10
N PHE A 10 27.58 45.30 13.01
CA PHE A 10 28.91 44.82 13.37
C PHE A 10 29.45 43.84 12.30
N PRO A 11 30.70 44.02 11.80
CA PRO A 11 31.35 43.10 10.88
C PRO A 11 32.33 42.19 11.64
N LYS A 12 32.04 40.89 11.76
CA LYS A 12 33.04 39.86 12.10
C LYS A 12 32.41 38.46 12.01
N GLY A 13 32.60 37.81 10.85
CA GLY A 13 32.07 36.47 10.59
C GLY A 13 32.85 35.70 9.52
N ARG A 14 34.18 35.86 9.45
CA ARG A 14 35.03 35.05 8.52
C ARG A 14 35.63 33.80 9.16
N GLY A 15 35.56 33.65 10.49
CA GLY A 15 36.21 32.54 11.20
C GLY A 15 35.42 31.21 11.23
N VAL A 16 34.09 31.26 11.15
CA VAL A 16 33.24 30.06 11.33
C VAL A 16 33.13 29.23 10.04
N MET A 17 33.18 29.87 8.87
CA MET A 17 33.05 29.17 7.58
C MET A 17 34.30 28.37 7.18
N MET A 18 35.50 28.75 7.65
CA MET A 18 36.73 28.01 7.33
C MET A 18 36.85 26.68 8.10
N GLY A 19 36.23 26.58 9.28
CA GLY A 19 36.22 25.36 10.08
C GLY A 19 35.35 24.24 9.48
N ILE A 20 34.21 24.62 8.88
CA ILE A 20 33.28 23.67 8.24
C ILE A 20 33.86 23.13 6.93
N PHE A 21 34.50 23.97 6.11
CA PHE A 21 35.14 23.54 4.87
C PHE A 21 36.31 22.57 5.08
N SER A 22 37.06 22.72 6.18
CA SER A 22 38.19 21.83 6.48
C SER A 22 37.74 20.43 6.93
N LEU A 23 36.55 20.31 7.52
CA LEU A 23 35.99 19.05 7.98
C LEU A 23 35.40 18.21 6.83
N ILE A 24 34.87 18.88 5.80
CA ILE A 24 34.35 18.26 4.56
C ILE A 24 35.50 17.69 3.71
N MET A 25 36.64 18.39 3.61
CA MET A 25 37.81 17.90 2.86
C MET A 25 38.46 16.66 3.48
N VAL A 26 38.42 16.50 4.81
CA VAL A 26 38.91 15.28 5.48
C VAL A 26 38.00 14.08 5.22
N PHE A 27 36.70 14.30 5.03
CA PHE A 27 35.75 13.24 4.64
C PHE A 27 35.91 12.82 3.17
N LEU A 28 36.21 13.76 2.27
CA LEU A 28 36.36 13.48 0.83
C LEU A 28 37.63 12.70 0.48
N LEU A 29 38.68 12.78 1.30
CA LEU A 29 39.92 12.01 1.08
C LEU A 29 39.80 10.52 1.46
N GLY A 30 38.70 10.10 2.10
CA GLY A 30 38.46 8.71 2.50
C GLY A 30 37.87 7.80 1.41
N VAL A 31 37.46 8.34 0.26
CA VAL A 31 36.64 7.60 -0.73
C VAL A 31 37.43 7.15 -1.97
N ILE A 32 38.73 7.45 -2.07
CA ILE A 32 39.55 7.08 -3.23
C ILE A 32 40.16 5.67 -3.06
N ALA A 33 39.30 4.64 -3.00
CA ALA A 33 39.71 3.25 -3.21
C ALA A 33 38.49 2.33 -3.45
N ALA A 34 37.85 2.42 -4.62
CA ALA A 34 36.96 1.36 -5.09
C ALA A 34 37.09 1.21 -6.62
N PRO A 35 37.30 -0.02 -7.14
CA PRO A 35 37.55 -0.26 -8.55
C PRO A 35 36.29 -0.04 -9.39
N SER A 36 36.42 0.67 -10.51
CA SER A 36 35.37 0.81 -11.52
C SER A 36 35.02 -0.55 -12.13
N GLN A 37 33.77 -0.99 -12.01
CA GLN A 37 33.31 -2.21 -12.65
C GLN A 37 33.10 -1.97 -14.17
N ARG A 38 33.67 -2.87 -14.97
CA ARG A 38 33.53 -2.92 -16.44
C ARG A 38 32.26 -3.67 -16.83
N ASP A 39 31.65 -3.17 -17.92
CA ASP A 39 30.72 -3.83 -18.84
C ASP A 39 29.32 -4.18 -18.32
N GLY A 40 28.35 -3.36 -18.73
CA GLY A 40 26.92 -3.57 -18.55
C GLY A 40 26.39 -4.72 -19.39
N MET A 41 26.33 -5.92 -18.79
CA MET A 41 25.45 -6.98 -19.29
C MET A 41 24.03 -6.76 -18.80
N VAL A 42 23.13 -6.47 -19.73
CA VAL A 42 21.69 -6.68 -19.56
C VAL A 42 21.48 -8.19 -19.48
N VAL A 43 21.13 -8.69 -18.28
CA VAL A 43 20.69 -10.08 -18.11
C VAL A 43 19.22 -10.14 -18.52
N PRO A 44 18.84 -10.85 -19.61
CA PRO A 44 17.44 -11.09 -19.90
C PRO A 44 16.88 -12.01 -18.81
N VAL A 45 15.93 -11.50 -18.03
CA VAL A 45 15.19 -12.31 -17.05
C VAL A 45 14.13 -13.09 -17.82
N GLU A 46 14.45 -14.32 -18.23
CA GLU A 46 13.43 -15.29 -18.63
C GLU A 46 12.65 -15.71 -17.38
N TYR A 47 11.36 -15.41 -17.36
CA TYR A 47 10.46 -15.91 -16.32
C TYR A 47 10.06 -17.35 -16.67
N GLU A 48 10.68 -18.34 -16.03
CA GLU A 48 10.20 -19.73 -16.07
C GLU A 48 8.87 -19.83 -15.29
N TRP A 49 7.73 -19.63 -15.96
CA TRP A 49 6.45 -20.15 -15.48
C TRP A 49 5.68 -20.80 -16.62
N ASP A 50 4.97 -21.87 -16.28
CA ASP A 50 4.18 -22.69 -17.20
C ASP A 50 3.03 -21.87 -17.81
N PRO A 51 3.02 -21.62 -19.13
CA PRO A 51 1.94 -20.88 -19.79
C PRO A 51 0.56 -21.55 -19.65
N ALA A 52 0.52 -22.86 -19.38
CA ALA A 52 -0.72 -23.61 -19.14
C ALA A 52 -1.23 -23.48 -17.69
N ASN A 53 -0.41 -22.99 -16.75
CA ASN A 53 -0.74 -22.73 -15.35
C ASN A 53 -0.19 -21.37 -14.89
N PRO A 54 -0.73 -20.25 -15.41
CA PRO A 54 -0.28 -18.93 -15.02
C PRO A 54 -0.53 -18.71 -13.51
N PRO A 55 0.43 -18.11 -12.78
CA PRO A 55 0.25 -17.74 -11.39
C PRO A 55 -0.97 -16.82 -11.21
N LEU A 56 -1.75 -17.02 -10.14
CA LEU A 56 -2.99 -16.25 -9.87
C LEU A 56 -2.82 -14.72 -9.87
N TRP A 57 -1.62 -14.21 -9.65
CA TRP A 57 -1.31 -12.78 -9.68
C TRP A 57 -1.23 -12.19 -11.11
N SER A 58 -1.22 -13.02 -12.16
CA SER A 58 -1.28 -12.57 -13.55
C SER A 58 -2.71 -12.40 -14.07
N ILE A 59 -3.73 -12.69 -13.26
CA ILE A 59 -5.16 -12.53 -13.60
C ILE A 59 -5.68 -11.24 -12.97
N ARG A 60 -6.46 -10.46 -13.72
CA ARG A 60 -7.02 -9.20 -13.24
C ARG A 60 -7.98 -9.43 -12.06
N PRO A 61 -8.01 -8.53 -11.05
CA PRO A 61 -8.89 -8.68 -9.88
C PRO A 61 -10.37 -8.85 -10.23
N GLU A 62 -10.88 -8.12 -11.22
CA GLU A 62 -12.26 -8.21 -11.71
C GLU A 62 -12.58 -9.57 -12.36
N ASP A 63 -11.58 -10.21 -12.98
CA ASP A 63 -11.71 -11.54 -13.58
C ASP A 63 -11.66 -12.63 -12.50
N ARG A 64 -11.02 -12.36 -11.36
CA ARG A 64 -10.94 -13.26 -10.19
C ARG A 64 -12.30 -13.43 -9.49
N ASP A 65 -13.09 -12.36 -9.41
CA ASP A 65 -14.43 -12.38 -8.82
C ASP A 65 -15.46 -13.03 -9.76
N ALA A 66 -15.35 -12.79 -11.07
CA ALA A 66 -16.14 -13.51 -12.07
C ALA A 66 -15.81 -15.02 -12.12
N PHE A 67 -14.55 -15.37 -11.89
CA PHE A 67 -14.03 -16.75 -11.81
C PHE A 67 -14.54 -17.52 -10.58
N THR A 68 -14.66 -16.87 -9.42
CA THR A 68 -15.17 -17.51 -8.18
C THR A 68 -16.69 -17.61 -8.12
N MET A 69 -17.42 -16.79 -8.89
CA MET A 69 -18.89 -16.78 -8.93
C MET A 69 -19.52 -17.78 -9.92
N GLY A 70 -18.73 -18.65 -10.57
CA GLY A 70 -19.27 -19.73 -11.41
C GLY A 70 -20.11 -19.26 -12.60
N LYS A 71 -19.86 -18.06 -13.15
CA LYS A 71 -20.50 -17.57 -14.38
C LYS A 71 -19.58 -17.85 -15.58
N PRO A 72 -19.80 -18.92 -16.37
CA PRO A 72 -18.96 -19.27 -17.51
C PRO A 72 -19.05 -18.30 -18.70
N SER A 73 -19.87 -17.24 -18.62
CA SER A 73 -20.19 -16.39 -19.77
C SER A 73 -19.15 -15.30 -20.07
N ALA A 74 -18.19 -15.02 -19.17
CA ALA A 74 -17.26 -13.89 -19.34
C ALA A 74 -15.99 -14.22 -20.15
N LEU A 75 -15.76 -15.47 -20.52
CA LEU A 75 -14.54 -15.93 -21.22
C LEU A 75 -14.84 -16.50 -22.62
N GLN A 76 -15.80 -15.92 -23.35
CA GLN A 76 -16.19 -16.47 -24.66
C GLN A 76 -15.40 -15.95 -25.86
N ASN A 77 -14.32 -15.18 -25.66
CA ASN A 77 -13.44 -14.78 -26.77
C ASN A 77 -11.96 -14.91 -26.42
N ARG A 78 -11.46 -16.15 -26.41
CA ARG A 78 -10.09 -16.51 -26.85
C ARG A 78 -9.96 -18.03 -27.01
N ASP A 79 -10.03 -18.43 -28.28
CA ASP A 79 -9.63 -19.68 -28.93
C ASP A 79 -9.97 -21.08 -28.37
N ALA A 80 -10.14 -21.98 -29.33
CA ALA A 80 -10.79 -23.28 -29.21
C ALA A 80 -9.84 -24.35 -28.66
N ASP A 81 -9.84 -24.55 -27.33
CA ASP A 81 -9.75 -25.90 -26.72
C ASP A 81 -10.02 -25.93 -25.20
N ALA A 82 -10.81 -24.99 -24.67
CA ALA A 82 -11.07 -24.84 -23.24
C ALA A 82 -12.04 -25.87 -22.61
N ARG A 83 -12.25 -27.06 -23.20
CA ARG A 83 -13.19 -28.08 -22.66
C ARG A 83 -12.58 -29.02 -21.62
N THR A 84 -11.27 -28.97 -21.39
CA THR A 84 -10.58 -29.90 -20.47
C THR A 84 -9.67 -29.26 -19.44
N ALA A 85 -9.56 -27.93 -19.39
CA ALA A 85 -8.82 -27.25 -18.33
C ALA A 85 -9.65 -27.21 -17.03
N ARG A 86 -9.67 -28.33 -16.30
CA ARG A 86 -10.13 -28.37 -14.90
C ARG A 86 -9.05 -27.72 -14.03
N PHE A 87 -9.16 -26.42 -13.79
CA PHE A 87 -8.40 -25.77 -12.73
C PHE A 87 -9.06 -26.10 -11.39
N SER A 88 -8.40 -26.95 -10.61
CA SER A 88 -8.75 -27.25 -9.23
C SER A 88 -8.70 -25.98 -8.39
N GLN A 89 -9.77 -25.65 -7.65
CA GLN A 89 -9.71 -24.71 -6.53
C GLN A 89 -8.51 -25.11 -5.67
N LEU A 90 -7.51 -24.22 -5.56
CA LEU A 90 -6.39 -24.40 -4.64
C LEU A 90 -6.94 -24.30 -3.21
N ASN A 91 -7.41 -25.44 -2.70
CA ASN A 91 -7.56 -25.67 -1.27
C ASN A 91 -6.14 -25.70 -0.71
N TYR A 92 -5.64 -24.55 -0.26
CA TYR A 92 -4.43 -24.47 0.55
C TYR A 92 -4.68 -25.21 1.87
N THR A 93 -4.57 -26.54 1.83
CA THR A 93 -4.67 -27.44 2.97
C THR A 93 -3.29 -27.56 3.55
N TRP A 94 -2.94 -26.56 4.35
CA TRP A 94 -1.73 -26.52 5.14
C TRP A 94 -1.97 -27.08 6.55
N ASN A 95 -0.92 -27.61 7.16
CA ASN A 95 -0.97 -28.16 8.51
C ASN A 95 -1.14 -27.02 9.53
N PRO A 96 -2.23 -26.95 10.31
CA PRO A 96 -2.40 -25.90 11.32
C PRO A 96 -1.32 -25.90 12.40
N GLN A 97 -0.62 -27.02 12.60
CA GLN A 97 0.49 -27.16 13.53
C GLN A 97 1.85 -26.78 12.92
N ASP A 98 1.92 -26.59 11.59
CA ASP A 98 3.10 -26.13 10.87
C ASP A 98 2.68 -25.17 9.73
N PRO A 99 2.14 -23.98 10.08
CA PRO A 99 1.67 -23.04 9.09
C PRO A 99 2.85 -22.38 8.37
N PRO A 100 2.83 -22.30 7.02
CA PRO A 100 3.72 -21.45 6.25
C PRO A 100 3.93 -20.04 6.83
N LEU A 101 5.18 -19.56 6.83
CA LEU A 101 5.57 -18.29 7.46
C LEU A 101 4.77 -17.05 7.01
N TRP A 102 4.19 -17.08 5.81
CA TRP A 102 3.42 -15.96 5.26
C TRP A 102 2.09 -15.72 5.97
N THR A 103 1.64 -16.63 6.82
CA THR A 103 0.44 -16.44 7.65
C THR A 103 0.74 -16.10 9.09
N ILE A 104 2.03 -16.20 9.46
CA ILE A 104 2.52 -15.81 10.76
C ILE A 104 2.95 -14.37 10.65
N ARG A 105 2.42 -13.55 11.55
CA ARG A 105 2.73 -12.12 11.59
C ARG A 105 4.23 -11.95 11.85
N PRO A 106 4.89 -10.98 11.20
CA PRO A 106 6.31 -10.70 11.41
C PRO A 106 6.70 -10.64 12.89
N GLU A 107 5.89 -9.97 13.72
CA GLU A 107 6.08 -9.81 15.16
C GLU A 107 6.03 -11.13 15.97
N ASP A 108 5.32 -12.16 15.47
CA ASP A 108 5.14 -13.44 16.16
C ASP A 108 6.15 -14.52 15.71
N ARG A 109 6.85 -14.31 14.58
CA ARG A 109 7.72 -15.33 13.96
C ARG A 109 8.82 -15.82 14.87
N ASN A 110 9.51 -14.93 15.59
CA ASN A 110 10.61 -15.33 16.48
C ASN A 110 10.13 -16.25 17.60
N LYS A 111 8.94 -15.98 18.17
CA LYS A 111 8.32 -16.83 19.18
C LYS A 111 7.88 -18.18 18.59
N PHE A 112 7.38 -18.19 17.36
CA PHE A 112 7.02 -19.42 16.66
C PHE A 112 8.25 -20.30 16.37
N LEU A 113 9.31 -19.72 15.79
CA LEU A 113 10.54 -20.43 15.44
C LEU A 113 11.27 -20.98 16.67
N THR A 114 11.25 -20.26 17.79
CA THR A 114 11.87 -20.71 19.04
C THR A 114 11.04 -21.78 19.76
N SER A 115 9.73 -21.80 19.58
CA SER A 115 8.84 -22.83 20.16
C SER A 115 8.78 -24.12 19.34
N SER A 116 9.02 -24.09 18.03
CA SER A 116 9.05 -25.31 17.20
C SER A 116 10.25 -26.22 17.46
N LEU A 117 11.33 -25.69 18.06
CA LEU A 117 12.54 -26.44 18.44
C LEU A 117 12.43 -27.23 19.76
N GLY A 118 11.32 -27.09 20.50
CA GLY A 118 11.05 -27.88 21.70
C GLY A 118 9.60 -28.35 21.73
N SER A 119 9.37 -29.65 21.53
CA SER A 119 8.14 -30.41 21.84
C SER A 119 6.82 -29.59 21.91
N HIS A 120 6.05 -29.64 20.81
CA HIS A 120 4.62 -29.32 20.70
C HIS A 120 4.01 -28.42 21.78
N HIS A 121 3.86 -27.15 21.44
CA HIS A 121 2.56 -26.55 21.11
C HIS A 121 2.87 -25.10 20.71
N ILE A 122 2.41 -24.65 19.53
CA ILE A 122 1.90 -23.28 19.50
C ILE A 122 0.90 -23.32 20.64
N GLY A 123 1.22 -22.68 21.76
CA GLY A 123 0.24 -22.46 22.79
C GLY A 123 -0.91 -21.85 22.01
N ILE A 124 -2.00 -22.60 21.86
CA ILE A 124 -3.32 -22.03 21.84
C ILE A 124 -3.31 -21.24 23.15
N GLN A 125 -2.76 -20.03 23.11
CA GLN A 125 -2.59 -19.17 24.27
C GLN A 125 -4.01 -19.01 24.74
N ASN A 126 -4.32 -19.70 25.83
CA ASN A 126 -5.64 -19.92 26.40
C ASN A 126 -6.67 -19.17 25.59
N ILE A 127 -7.24 -19.82 24.56
CA ILE A 127 -8.50 -19.35 24.01
C ILE A 127 -9.36 -19.32 25.25
N ASP A 128 -9.62 -18.13 25.77
CA ASP A 128 -10.60 -17.94 26.80
C ASP A 128 -11.86 -18.58 26.20
N ASP A 129 -12.23 -19.73 26.78
CA ASP A 129 -13.10 -20.77 26.21
C ASP A 129 -14.53 -20.25 25.96
N SER A 130 -14.75 -18.96 26.23
CA SER A 130 -16.00 -18.22 26.10
C SER A 130 -16.03 -17.21 24.95
N SER A 131 -14.93 -16.97 24.20
CA SER A 131 -14.90 -15.92 23.16
C SER A 131 -15.03 -16.49 21.74
N VAL A 132 -16.13 -16.14 21.06
CA VAL A 132 -16.40 -16.51 19.65
C VAL A 132 -15.37 -15.84 18.73
N PRO A 133 -14.47 -16.57 18.03
CA PRO A 133 -13.34 -15.98 17.29
C PRO A 133 -13.73 -14.93 16.26
N CYS A 134 -14.83 -15.13 15.54
CA CYS A 134 -15.37 -14.18 14.56
C CYS A 134 -15.98 -12.91 15.16
N ALA A 135 -16.11 -12.83 16.48
CA ALA A 135 -16.59 -11.67 17.22
C ALA A 135 -15.57 -11.11 18.23
N ASN A 136 -14.54 -11.88 18.57
CA ASN A 136 -13.50 -11.47 19.51
C ASN A 136 -12.57 -10.44 18.86
N LYS A 137 -12.68 -9.20 19.33
CA LYS A 137 -11.88 -8.05 18.87
C LYS A 137 -10.68 -7.77 19.78
N ASP A 138 -10.48 -8.55 20.83
CA ASP A 138 -9.42 -8.31 21.83
C ASP A 138 -8.04 -8.79 21.38
N ARG A 139 -7.95 -9.55 20.28
CA ARG A 139 -6.66 -10.06 19.79
C ARG A 139 -6.65 -10.17 18.27
N PRO A 140 -5.45 -10.21 17.66
CA PRO A 140 -5.31 -10.40 16.23
C PRO A 140 -5.93 -11.73 15.78
N ALA A 141 -6.54 -11.74 14.58
CA ALA A 141 -7.20 -12.94 14.08
C ALA A 141 -6.19 -14.02 13.66
N THR A 142 -6.58 -15.30 13.79
CA THR A 142 -5.82 -16.39 13.18
C THR A 142 -6.11 -16.44 11.70
N LEU A 143 -5.04 -16.34 10.90
CA LEU A 143 -5.15 -16.21 9.45
C LEU A 143 -5.26 -17.58 8.78
N TYR A 144 -5.98 -17.59 7.66
CA TYR A 144 -6.21 -18.72 6.76
C TYR A 144 -6.80 -19.97 7.42
N HIS A 145 -7.45 -19.79 8.58
CA HIS A 145 -8.28 -20.79 9.22
C HIS A 145 -9.76 -20.52 8.88
N ALA A 146 -10.47 -21.57 8.44
CA ALA A 146 -11.90 -21.50 8.11
C ALA A 146 -12.73 -21.93 9.32
N TYR A 147 -13.35 -20.96 9.98
CA TYR A 147 -14.24 -21.16 11.11
C TYR A 147 -15.63 -21.55 10.61
N GLY A 148 -16.10 -22.72 11.04
CA GLY A 148 -17.46 -23.18 10.76
C GLY A 148 -18.49 -22.72 11.80
N ALA A 149 -19.75 -23.11 11.60
CA ALA A 149 -20.86 -22.75 12.48
C ALA A 149 -20.72 -23.17 13.96
N LYS A 150 -19.81 -24.10 14.29
CA LYS A 150 -19.56 -24.49 15.69
C LYS A 150 -18.71 -23.46 16.44
N GLU A 151 -17.67 -22.95 15.78
CA GLU A 151 -16.74 -21.97 16.34
C GLU A 151 -17.27 -20.55 16.16
N CYS A 152 -18.00 -20.35 15.06
CA CYS A 152 -18.66 -19.11 14.68
C CYS A 152 -20.15 -19.32 14.47
N PRO A 153 -20.94 -19.42 15.55
CA PRO A 153 -22.38 -19.65 15.45
C PRO A 153 -23.04 -18.55 14.63
N PRO A 154 -23.73 -18.87 13.52
CA PRO A 154 -24.35 -17.87 12.68
C PRO A 154 -25.52 -17.22 13.42
N LYS A 155 -25.77 -15.93 13.17
CA LYS A 155 -26.93 -15.23 13.77
C LYS A 155 -28.27 -15.68 13.20
N ASN A 156 -28.27 -16.05 11.91
CA ASN A 156 -29.43 -16.62 11.24
C ASN A 156 -29.09 -18.05 10.79
N MET A 157 -30.03 -18.97 11.00
CA MET A 157 -29.95 -20.35 10.54
C MET A 157 -30.75 -20.58 9.26
N PHE A 158 -30.38 -21.61 8.52
CA PHE A 158 -31.22 -22.11 7.44
C PHE A 158 -32.49 -22.75 7.99
N LEU A 159 -33.62 -22.43 7.36
CA LEU A 159 -34.92 -22.96 7.74
C LEU A 159 -35.05 -24.45 7.35
N PRO A 160 -35.76 -25.26 8.16
CA PRO A 160 -36.19 -26.58 7.75
C PRO A 160 -36.99 -26.54 6.44
N PHE A 161 -36.87 -27.57 5.60
CA PHE A 161 -37.46 -27.63 4.26
C PHE A 161 -38.91 -27.09 4.13
N LYS A 162 -39.79 -27.51 5.05
CA LYS A 162 -41.20 -27.07 5.06
C LYS A 162 -41.36 -25.58 5.32
N GLN A 163 -40.54 -25.02 6.21
CA GLN A 163 -40.56 -23.60 6.57
C GLN A 163 -39.85 -22.75 5.51
N GLY A 164 -38.84 -23.29 4.85
CA GLY A 164 -38.13 -22.66 3.74
C GLY A 164 -38.89 -22.65 2.40
N LYS A 165 -40.21 -22.88 2.40
CA LYS A 165 -41.05 -23.06 1.20
C LYS A 165 -40.48 -24.10 0.22
N MET A 166 -40.13 -25.29 0.73
CA MET A 166 -39.55 -26.40 -0.04
C MET A 166 -38.11 -26.13 -0.53
N ARG A 167 -37.32 -25.41 0.27
CA ARG A 167 -35.90 -25.17 0.06
C ARG A 167 -35.12 -25.23 1.38
N PHE A 168 -33.98 -25.93 1.38
CA PHE A 168 -33.12 -26.12 2.56
C PHE A 168 -32.15 -24.96 2.80
N ASP A 169 -31.95 -24.12 1.81
CA ASP A 169 -31.02 -22.98 1.81
C ASP A 169 -31.74 -21.64 2.01
N THR A 170 -33.01 -21.68 2.42
CA THR A 170 -33.77 -20.48 2.75
C THR A 170 -33.37 -20.00 4.13
N CYS A 171 -32.86 -18.78 4.21
CA CYS A 171 -32.41 -18.19 5.45
C CYS A 171 -33.55 -17.71 6.33
N GLU A 172 -33.49 -17.97 7.63
CA GLU A 172 -34.49 -17.41 8.52
C GLU A 172 -34.49 -15.88 8.50
N GLY A 173 -35.63 -15.28 8.85
CA GLY A 173 -35.75 -13.83 8.94
C GLY A 173 -36.00 -13.10 7.62
N TRP A 174 -35.83 -13.76 6.46
CA TRP A 174 -36.00 -13.13 5.14
C TRP A 174 -37.38 -12.51 4.92
N ASN A 175 -38.40 -13.05 5.60
CA ASN A 175 -39.80 -12.62 5.47
C ASN A 175 -40.39 -11.97 6.73
N LYS A 176 -39.57 -11.65 7.75
CA LYS A 176 -40.06 -11.15 9.04
C LYS A 176 -40.33 -9.64 9.06
N ASN A 177 -39.66 -8.87 8.21
CA ASN A 177 -39.76 -7.40 8.21
C ASN A 177 -40.67 -6.92 7.08
N LYS A 178 -41.29 -5.73 7.26
CA LYS A 178 -41.84 -5.00 6.11
C LYS A 178 -40.70 -4.62 5.18
N TYR A 179 -40.96 -4.62 3.88
CA TYR A 179 -40.00 -4.27 2.85
C TYR A 179 -39.31 -2.93 3.11
N ASP A 180 -40.08 -1.97 3.64
CA ASP A 180 -39.62 -0.61 3.94
C ASP A 180 -38.72 -0.53 5.21
N ASP A 181 -38.82 -1.50 6.14
CA ASP A 181 -38.08 -1.50 7.41
C ASP A 181 -36.68 -2.14 7.31
N GLY A 182 -36.35 -2.78 6.20
CA GLY A 182 -35.12 -3.57 6.16
C GLY A 182 -34.82 -4.33 4.88
N GLY A 183 -35.78 -4.41 3.96
CA GLY A 183 -35.71 -5.32 2.82
C GLY A 183 -36.06 -6.75 3.21
N CYS A 184 -36.62 -7.47 2.25
CA CYS A 184 -36.97 -8.90 2.37
C CYS A 184 -35.73 -9.79 2.16
N THR A 185 -34.61 -9.45 2.78
CA THR A 185 -33.34 -10.14 2.53
C THR A 185 -32.72 -10.58 3.85
N SER A 186 -32.25 -11.83 3.91
CA SER A 186 -31.47 -12.31 5.03
C SER A 186 -30.26 -13.13 4.57
N PHE A 187 -29.25 -13.16 5.44
CA PHE A 187 -28.00 -13.87 5.22
C PHE A 187 -27.79 -14.88 6.34
N CYS A 188 -27.47 -16.12 5.98
CA CYS A 188 -27.02 -17.17 6.91
C CYS A 188 -25.56 -17.45 6.65
N GLU A 189 -24.74 -17.09 7.62
CA GLU A 189 -23.33 -17.39 7.59
C GLU A 189 -23.09 -18.91 7.67
N THR A 190 -22.17 -19.39 6.84
CA THR A 190 -21.75 -20.81 6.82
C THR A 190 -20.28 -20.98 7.18
N SER A 191 -19.46 -20.01 6.80
CA SER A 191 -18.04 -19.99 7.14
C SER A 191 -17.54 -18.55 7.27
N THR A 192 -16.64 -18.36 8.24
CA THR A 192 -15.80 -17.17 8.35
C THR A 192 -14.33 -17.57 8.17
N LYS A 193 -13.56 -16.76 7.46
CA LYS A 193 -12.10 -16.88 7.38
C LYS A 193 -11.47 -15.51 7.53
N PHE A 194 -10.26 -15.44 8.09
CA PHE A 194 -9.44 -14.24 8.06
C PHE A 194 -8.27 -14.46 7.13
N GLU A 195 -7.91 -13.46 6.34
CA GLU A 195 -6.76 -13.54 5.44
C GLU A 195 -6.16 -12.15 5.26
N TRP A 196 -4.92 -12.11 4.77
CA TRP A 196 -4.34 -10.85 4.35
C TRP A 196 -5.16 -10.26 3.21
N ALA A 197 -5.30 -8.95 3.23
CA ALA A 197 -5.84 -8.17 2.14
C ALA A 197 -4.70 -7.55 1.34
N GLN A 198 -5.07 -6.88 0.25
CA GLN A 198 -4.12 -6.14 -0.57
C GLN A 198 -3.43 -5.07 0.28
N GLU A 199 -2.14 -4.90 0.05
CA GLU A 199 -1.32 -3.92 0.72
C GLU A 199 -1.82 -2.49 0.48
N VAL A 200 -1.54 -1.60 1.43
CA VAL A 200 -1.86 -0.17 1.36
C VAL A 200 -0.56 0.62 1.65
N PRO A 201 0.11 1.10 0.60
CA PRO A 201 1.38 1.83 0.76
C PRO A 201 1.21 3.10 1.60
N PHE A 202 2.18 3.37 2.47
CA PHE A 202 2.26 4.67 3.14
C PHE A 202 2.70 5.71 2.13
N SER A 203 1.90 6.75 1.95
CA SER A 203 2.20 7.84 1.02
C SER A 203 3.57 8.45 1.31
N HIS A 204 4.36 8.67 0.26
CA HIS A 204 5.71 9.27 0.34
C HIS A 204 6.71 8.52 1.23
N SER A 205 6.45 7.24 1.55
CA SER A 205 7.39 6.41 2.31
C SER A 205 8.52 5.82 1.47
N GLU A 206 8.81 6.42 0.31
CA GLU A 206 9.84 5.92 -0.61
C GLU A 206 11.23 6.07 -0.01
N CYS A 207 11.97 4.98 -0.12
CA CYS A 207 13.31 4.82 0.40
C CYS A 207 14.26 4.51 -0.76
N HIS A 208 15.45 5.07 -0.70
CA HIS A 208 16.43 5.00 -1.80
C HIS A 208 17.85 4.88 -1.26
N TYR A 209 18.62 3.92 -1.76
CA TYR A 209 20.05 3.80 -1.45
C TYR A 209 20.85 4.96 -2.08
N PRO A 210 21.67 5.72 -1.32
CA PRO A 210 22.39 5.27 -0.12
C PRO A 210 21.81 5.76 1.21
N ILE A 211 20.56 6.23 1.21
CA ILE A 211 19.96 6.83 2.40
C ILE A 211 19.35 5.76 3.28
N GLN A 212 19.71 5.80 4.57
CA GLN A 212 18.99 5.03 5.56
C GLN A 212 17.62 5.67 5.75
N CYS A 213 16.58 4.88 5.55
CA CYS A 213 15.22 5.35 5.65
C CYS A 213 14.51 4.63 6.78
N GLY A 214 13.54 5.34 7.37
CA GLY A 214 12.72 4.77 8.41
C GLY A 214 11.33 5.35 8.44
N MET A 215 10.45 4.62 9.10
CA MET A 215 9.09 5.04 9.40
C MET A 215 9.02 5.46 10.86
N THR A 216 8.06 6.32 11.19
CA THR A 216 7.80 6.83 12.54
C THR A 216 6.38 6.46 13.00
N GLU A 217 6.10 6.64 14.28
CA GLU A 217 4.76 6.40 14.85
C GLU A 217 3.73 7.51 14.47
N THR A 218 4.21 8.64 13.96
CA THR A 218 3.36 9.73 13.46
C THR A 218 2.86 9.47 12.05
N ASP A 219 3.52 8.59 11.29
CA ASP A 219 3.06 8.19 9.97
C ASP A 219 1.76 7.41 10.08
N SER A 220 0.88 7.58 9.11
CA SER A 220 -0.38 6.86 9.11
C SER A 220 -0.90 6.63 7.70
N VAL A 221 -1.67 5.56 7.55
CA VAL A 221 -2.33 5.22 6.29
C VAL A 221 -3.76 4.82 6.56
N ASN A 222 -4.67 5.31 5.72
CA ASN A 222 -6.08 4.96 5.79
C ASN A 222 -6.31 3.69 4.97
N SER A 223 -6.91 2.69 5.60
CA SER A 223 -7.35 1.45 4.96
C SER A 223 -8.87 1.35 5.06
N GLY A 224 -9.51 0.97 3.96
CA GLY A 224 -10.95 0.72 3.95
C GLY A 224 -11.41 0.13 2.63
N TRP A 225 -12.57 -0.51 2.67
CA TRP A 225 -13.15 -1.15 1.49
C TRP A 225 -14.29 -0.31 0.92
N THR A 226 -14.15 0.02 -0.36
CA THR A 226 -15.21 0.61 -1.15
C THR A 226 -16.19 -0.48 -1.58
N VAL A 227 -17.46 -0.12 -1.52
CA VAL A 227 -18.56 -0.92 -2.06
C VAL A 227 -18.48 -0.92 -3.58
N GLY A 228 -18.57 -2.10 -4.20
CA GLY A 228 -18.87 -2.19 -5.62
C GLY A 228 -20.13 -1.39 -5.97
N VAL A 229 -19.99 -0.45 -6.90
CA VAL A 229 -21.08 0.40 -7.39
C VAL A 229 -22.17 -0.51 -7.96
N GLY A 230 -23.27 -0.70 -7.22
CA GLY A 230 -24.39 -1.57 -7.63
C GLY A 230 -24.92 -2.55 -6.57
N ALA A 231 -24.28 -2.66 -5.40
CA ALA A 231 -24.78 -3.51 -4.33
C ALA A 231 -26.09 -2.98 -3.72
N LYS A 232 -27.16 -3.79 -3.74
CA LYS A 232 -28.48 -3.42 -3.20
C LYS A 232 -28.37 -3.11 -1.70
N VAL A 233 -28.97 -1.99 -1.25
CA VAL A 233 -29.05 -1.58 0.18
C VAL A 233 -29.50 -2.73 1.10
N GLN A 234 -30.41 -3.57 0.61
CA GLN A 234 -30.97 -4.70 1.36
C GLN A 234 -29.92 -5.78 1.68
N PHE A 235 -28.91 -5.96 0.82
CA PHE A 235 -27.86 -6.96 1.04
C PHE A 235 -26.93 -6.50 2.18
N TRP A 236 -26.60 -5.21 2.22
CA TRP A 236 -25.82 -4.63 3.31
C TRP A 236 -26.51 -4.79 4.66
N LYS A 237 -27.83 -4.58 4.71
CA LYS A 237 -28.62 -4.82 5.93
C LYS A 237 -28.62 -6.29 6.31
N ALA A 238 -28.80 -7.19 5.34
CA ALA A 238 -28.76 -8.63 5.57
C ALA A 238 -27.42 -9.08 6.13
N LEU A 239 -26.29 -8.58 5.63
CA LEU A 239 -24.94 -8.86 6.14
C LEU A 239 -24.74 -8.29 7.55
N LYS A 240 -25.11 -7.03 7.79
CA LYS A 240 -25.04 -6.38 9.12
C LYS A 240 -25.72 -7.21 10.21
N ILE A 241 -26.88 -7.78 9.87
CA ILE A 241 -27.70 -8.58 10.78
C ILE A 241 -27.22 -10.03 10.84
N GLY A 242 -26.91 -10.65 9.70
CA GLY A 242 -26.67 -12.10 9.60
C GLY A 242 -25.26 -12.55 9.94
N VAL A 243 -24.27 -11.66 9.87
CA VAL A 243 -22.86 -11.99 10.14
C VAL A 243 -22.58 -11.92 11.64
N THR A 244 -21.95 -12.98 12.15
CA THR A 244 -21.51 -13.10 13.54
C THR A 244 -20.36 -12.15 13.82
N GLY A 245 -20.38 -11.48 14.98
CA GLY A 245 -19.47 -10.35 15.27
C GLY A 245 -19.80 -9.07 14.52
N GLY A 246 -20.88 -9.06 13.72
CA GLY A 246 -21.30 -7.92 12.93
C GLY A 246 -20.55 -7.80 11.61
N TRP A 247 -21.13 -6.98 10.74
CA TRP A 247 -20.57 -6.62 9.45
C TRP A 247 -20.71 -5.12 9.28
N HIS A 248 -19.64 -4.43 8.87
CA HIS A 248 -19.70 -2.99 8.60
C HIS A 248 -18.63 -2.58 7.61
N HIS A 249 -18.85 -1.44 6.94
CA HIS A 249 -17.79 -0.75 6.22
C HIS A 249 -16.86 -0.15 7.27
N SER A 250 -15.78 -0.85 7.57
CA SER A 250 -14.72 -0.33 8.40
C SER A 250 -13.75 0.42 7.49
N TRP A 251 -13.66 1.72 7.74
CA TRP A 251 -12.47 2.50 7.45
C TRP A 251 -11.70 2.59 8.75
N GLY A 252 -10.38 2.49 8.67
CA GLY A 252 -9.54 2.74 9.83
C GLY A 252 -8.16 3.20 9.43
N THR A 253 -7.51 3.83 10.38
CA THR A 253 -6.17 4.38 10.18
C THR A 253 -5.18 3.46 10.88
N ALA A 254 -4.23 2.92 10.13
CA ALA A 254 -3.08 2.23 10.70
C ALA A 254 -1.97 3.26 10.95
N LYS A 255 -1.40 3.23 12.15
CA LYS A 255 -0.24 4.06 12.51
C LYS A 255 1.05 3.32 12.19
N GLY A 256 2.04 4.07 11.74
CA GLY A 256 3.40 3.61 11.55
C GLY A 256 4.04 3.14 12.86
N LYS A 257 5.21 2.55 12.74
CA LYS A 257 6.08 2.16 13.86
C LYS A 257 7.49 2.63 13.57
N LYS A 258 8.27 2.92 14.62
CA LYS A 258 9.69 3.23 14.39
C LYS A 258 10.39 2.02 13.80
N TRP A 259 10.92 2.17 12.58
CA TRP A 259 11.57 1.07 11.86
C TRP A 259 12.56 1.62 10.85
N ASP A 260 13.84 1.31 11.02
CA ASP A 260 14.90 1.64 10.08
C ASP A 260 15.22 0.44 9.16
N VAL A 261 15.47 0.72 7.89
CA VAL A 261 15.80 -0.28 6.87
C VAL A 261 17.12 0.08 6.19
N ASP A 262 18.04 -0.89 6.16
CA ASP A 262 19.30 -0.78 5.44
C ASP A 262 19.13 -1.32 4.01
N LEU A 263 19.42 -0.47 3.04
CA LEU A 263 19.35 -0.77 1.61
C LEU A 263 20.73 -1.03 1.03
N LYS A 264 20.80 -1.82 -0.05
CA LYS A 264 22.02 -2.03 -0.83
C LYS A 264 21.99 -1.20 -2.11
N GLU A 265 23.13 -1.09 -2.78
CA GLU A 265 23.21 -0.42 -4.08
C GLU A 265 22.21 -1.03 -5.08
N GLY A 266 21.40 -0.16 -5.69
CA GLY A 266 20.31 -0.52 -6.60
C GLY A 266 19.00 -0.94 -5.93
N GLU A 267 18.97 -1.07 -4.59
CA GLU A 267 17.77 -1.39 -3.84
C GLU A 267 17.09 -0.13 -3.30
N CYS A 268 15.80 -0.02 -3.60
CA CYS A 268 14.89 1.01 -3.12
C CYS A 268 13.75 0.31 -2.36
N GLY A 269 12.75 1.06 -1.91
CA GLY A 269 11.53 0.45 -1.41
C GLY A 269 10.57 1.43 -0.80
N TYR A 270 9.55 0.90 -0.14
CA TYR A 270 8.55 1.68 0.57
C TYR A 270 7.93 0.89 1.71
N PHE A 271 7.32 1.60 2.65
CA PHE A 271 6.57 0.99 3.73
C PHE A 271 5.12 0.80 3.31
N THR A 272 4.54 -0.34 3.68
CA THR A 272 3.15 -0.68 3.33
C THR A 272 2.45 -1.36 4.50
N PHE A 273 1.19 -1.02 4.72
CA PHE A 273 0.35 -1.71 5.68
C PHE A 273 -0.37 -2.86 4.96
N VAL A 274 -0.27 -4.07 5.50
CA VAL A 274 -1.02 -5.24 5.01
C VAL A 274 -2.16 -5.51 5.99
N PRO A 275 -3.39 -5.06 5.67
CA PRO A 275 -4.54 -5.29 6.53
C PRO A 275 -4.96 -6.75 6.55
N VAL A 276 -5.63 -7.14 7.63
CA VAL A 276 -6.40 -8.38 7.69
C VAL A 276 -7.82 -8.09 7.27
N LYS A 277 -8.37 -8.91 6.38
CA LYS A 277 -9.79 -8.92 6.07
C LYS A 277 -10.46 -10.17 6.63
N LYS A 278 -11.70 -10.01 7.07
CA LYS A 278 -12.61 -11.10 7.38
C LYS A 278 -13.46 -11.38 6.14
N VAL A 279 -13.38 -12.60 5.66
CA VAL A 279 -14.17 -13.15 4.56
C VAL A 279 -15.30 -13.97 5.16
N VAL A 280 -16.53 -13.61 4.82
CA VAL A 280 -17.74 -14.33 5.27
C VAL A 280 -18.44 -14.91 4.07
N CYS A 281 -18.82 -16.19 4.14
CA CYS A 281 -19.56 -16.86 3.08
C CYS A 281 -20.82 -17.52 3.64
N GLY A 282 -21.88 -17.52 2.85
CA GLY A 282 -23.16 -18.03 3.29
C GLY A 282 -24.24 -18.00 2.23
N GLY A 283 -25.44 -18.40 2.64
CA GLY A 283 -26.63 -18.29 1.82
C GLY A 283 -27.27 -16.91 1.99
N MET A 284 -27.59 -16.27 0.88
CA MET A 284 -28.43 -15.08 0.84
C MET A 284 -29.81 -15.46 0.30
N THR A 285 -30.87 -15.03 0.99
CA THR A 285 -32.25 -15.24 0.57
C THR A 285 -32.90 -13.89 0.31
N GLU A 286 -33.49 -13.73 -0.86
CA GLU A 286 -34.29 -12.55 -1.25
C GLU A 286 -35.65 -12.97 -1.84
N PRO A 287 -36.63 -12.06 -2.00
CA PRO A 287 -37.93 -12.42 -2.55
C PRO A 287 -37.86 -12.49 -4.09
N SER A 288 -38.59 -13.38 -4.74
CA SER A 288 -38.59 -13.51 -6.21
C SER A 288 -39.14 -12.30 -6.95
N SER A 289 -39.94 -11.50 -6.24
CA SER A 289 -40.44 -10.22 -6.69
C SER A 289 -40.55 -9.29 -5.48
N PRO A 290 -40.34 -7.97 -5.66
CA PRO A 290 -40.71 -6.99 -4.65
C PRO A 290 -42.18 -7.18 -4.23
N PRO A 291 -42.56 -6.79 -3.00
CA PRO A 291 -43.95 -6.84 -2.57
C PRO A 291 -44.83 -6.03 -3.52
N GLY A 292 -45.94 -6.59 -3.95
CA GLY A 292 -46.96 -5.86 -4.69
C GLY A 292 -47.74 -4.92 -3.77
N TRP A 293 -48.53 -4.01 -4.35
CA TRP A 293 -49.41 -3.12 -3.59
C TRP A 293 -50.38 -3.88 -2.66
N GLY A 294 -50.84 -5.06 -3.06
CA GLY A 294 -51.71 -5.94 -2.27
C GLY A 294 -50.99 -6.73 -1.17
N ASP A 295 -49.66 -6.71 -1.12
CA ASP A 295 -48.88 -7.41 -0.08
C ASP A 295 -48.69 -6.57 1.18
N PHE A 296 -49.19 -5.33 1.22
CA PHE A 296 -49.04 -4.39 2.36
C PHE A 296 -47.57 -4.26 2.86
N GLY A 297 -46.60 -4.42 1.94
CA GLY A 297 -45.18 -4.40 2.24
C GLY A 297 -44.62 -5.70 2.85
N PHE A 298 -45.39 -6.79 2.92
CA PHE A 298 -44.92 -8.08 3.42
C PHE A 298 -44.20 -8.90 2.33
N CYS A 299 -43.19 -9.66 2.76
CA CYS A 299 -42.34 -10.49 1.91
C CYS A 299 -43.01 -11.83 1.55
N ASN A 300 -44.09 -11.79 0.76
CA ASN A 300 -44.93 -12.97 0.51
C ASN A 300 -44.52 -13.82 -0.69
N SER A 301 -43.71 -13.28 -1.60
CA SER A 301 -43.29 -13.99 -2.82
C SER A 301 -42.38 -15.19 -2.52
N TYR A 302 -41.99 -15.94 -3.54
CA TYR A 302 -41.20 -17.16 -3.37
C TYR A 302 -39.72 -16.80 -3.10
N PRO A 303 -38.99 -17.48 -2.19
CA PRO A 303 -37.60 -17.13 -1.92
C PRO A 303 -36.70 -17.48 -3.12
N ILE A 304 -35.75 -16.60 -3.42
CA ILE A 304 -34.60 -16.84 -4.28
C ILE A 304 -33.37 -16.92 -3.38
N ASN A 305 -32.61 -18.00 -3.51
CA ASN A 305 -31.43 -18.27 -2.69
C ASN A 305 -30.20 -18.30 -3.60
N PHE A 306 -29.10 -17.71 -3.15
CA PHE A 306 -27.81 -17.79 -3.82
C PHE A 306 -26.68 -17.78 -2.80
N GLN A 307 -25.55 -18.36 -3.18
CA GLN A 307 -24.33 -18.29 -2.39
C GLN A 307 -23.72 -16.90 -2.53
N TYR A 308 -23.29 -16.34 -1.41
CA TYR A 308 -22.72 -15.02 -1.36
C TYR A 308 -21.54 -14.99 -0.40
N CYS A 309 -20.43 -14.43 -0.85
CA CYS A 309 -19.26 -14.17 -0.03
C CYS A 309 -18.98 -12.68 -0.06
N ASP A 310 -18.56 -12.13 1.08
CA ASP A 310 -18.17 -10.73 1.19
C ASP A 310 -16.96 -10.54 2.11
N ASN A 311 -16.26 -9.44 1.88
CA ASN A 311 -15.04 -9.08 2.59
C ASN A 311 -15.30 -7.85 3.46
N GLN A 312 -14.81 -7.86 4.68
CA GLN A 312 -14.77 -6.69 5.55
C GLN A 312 -13.37 -6.51 6.12
N LEU A 313 -12.94 -5.26 6.32
CA LEU A 313 -11.67 -5.00 6.99
C LEU A 313 -11.83 -5.44 8.46
N TRP A 314 -10.88 -6.22 8.95
CA TRP A 314 -10.90 -6.66 10.33
C TRP A 314 -10.25 -5.61 11.22
N THR A 315 -10.86 -5.40 12.37
CA THR A 315 -10.42 -4.46 13.38
C THR A 315 -10.21 -5.19 14.70
N ILE A 316 -9.33 -4.66 15.54
CA ILE A 316 -9.06 -5.13 16.90
C ILE A 316 -9.03 -3.94 17.85
N LYS A 317 -9.23 -4.18 19.15
CA LYS A 317 -9.13 -3.14 20.17
C LYS A 317 -7.69 -2.63 20.28
N ASP A 318 -7.54 -1.32 20.40
CA ASP A 318 -6.25 -0.69 20.62
C ASP A 318 -5.85 -0.77 22.10
N HIS A 319 -5.12 -1.83 22.44
CA HIS A 319 -4.60 -2.02 23.81
C HIS A 319 -3.48 -1.05 24.17
N ASN A 320 -2.93 -0.33 23.19
CA ASN A 320 -1.86 0.64 23.42
C ASN A 320 -2.40 2.02 23.78
N ASN A 321 -3.71 2.25 23.67
CA ASN A 321 -4.35 3.49 24.06
C ASN A 321 -5.07 3.37 25.42
N PRO A 322 -4.42 3.73 26.54
CA PRO A 322 -5.01 3.61 27.87
C PRO A 322 -6.20 4.57 28.12
N GLN A 323 -6.39 5.57 27.24
CA GLN A 323 -7.51 6.53 27.39
C GLN A 323 -8.83 6.01 26.81
N ASP A 324 -8.79 5.05 25.89
CA ASP A 324 -10.00 4.46 25.31
C ASP A 324 -9.77 3.01 24.86
N SER A 325 -9.94 2.10 25.83
CA SER A 325 -9.88 0.65 25.62
C SER A 325 -10.92 0.09 24.63
N GLN A 326 -11.86 0.91 24.14
CA GLN A 326 -12.89 0.49 23.17
C GLN A 326 -12.59 0.98 21.75
N ILE A 327 -11.58 1.83 21.53
CA ILE A 327 -11.14 2.21 20.19
C ILE A 327 -10.72 0.95 19.44
N GLN A 328 -11.23 0.82 18.22
CA GLN A 328 -10.83 -0.23 17.32
C GLN A 328 -9.91 0.33 16.25
N ILE A 329 -8.80 -0.35 16.01
CA ILE A 329 -7.84 -0.08 14.95
C ILE A 329 -7.88 -1.21 13.92
N PRO A 330 -7.50 -0.95 12.65
CA PRO A 330 -7.30 -2.01 11.66
C PRO A 330 -6.34 -3.08 12.17
N ASP A 331 -6.73 -4.34 12.06
CA ASP A 331 -5.82 -5.45 12.26
C ASP A 331 -4.93 -5.59 11.01
N GLY A 332 -3.64 -5.84 11.19
CA GLY A 332 -2.69 -5.96 10.09
C GLY A 332 -1.25 -5.97 10.58
N THR A 333 -0.32 -5.87 9.63
CA THR A 333 1.10 -5.68 9.92
C THR A 333 1.71 -4.72 8.94
N ILE A 334 2.79 -4.04 9.34
CA ILE A 334 3.55 -3.16 8.45
C ILE A 334 4.81 -3.89 8.03
N ILE A 335 5.03 -3.90 6.72
CA ILE A 335 6.20 -4.49 6.08
C ILE A 335 6.92 -3.45 5.22
N PHE A 336 8.17 -3.73 4.90
CA PHE A 336 8.94 -2.99 3.91
C PHE A 336 8.98 -3.80 2.62
N VAL A 337 8.64 -3.18 1.51
CA VAL A 337 8.68 -3.79 0.18
C VAL A 337 9.93 -3.29 -0.52
N TYR A 338 10.83 -4.22 -0.84
CA TYR A 338 12.07 -3.89 -1.57
C TYR A 338 11.75 -3.75 -3.06
N THR A 339 12.21 -2.68 -3.68
CA THR A 339 12.05 -2.43 -5.11
C THR A 339 13.40 -2.22 -5.77
N ASP A 340 13.44 -2.39 -7.08
CA ASP A 340 14.59 -2.02 -7.90
C ASP A 340 14.56 -0.51 -8.18
N CYS A 341 15.64 0.23 -7.89
CA CYS A 341 15.65 1.69 -8.04
C CYS A 341 15.46 2.17 -9.50
N LEU A 342 15.86 1.37 -10.49
CA LEU A 342 15.74 1.72 -11.91
C LEU A 342 14.31 1.64 -12.40
N THR A 343 13.59 0.59 -12.01
CA THR A 343 12.26 0.25 -12.53
C THR A 343 11.12 0.53 -11.56
N ARG A 344 11.42 0.61 -10.26
CA ARG A 344 10.50 0.62 -9.11
C ARG A 344 9.67 -0.63 -8.91
N LEU A 345 9.91 -1.66 -9.71
CA LEU A 345 9.19 -2.91 -9.55
C LEU A 345 9.68 -3.63 -8.28
N PRO A 346 8.78 -4.36 -7.59
CA PRO A 346 9.17 -5.18 -6.46
C PRO A 346 10.30 -6.15 -6.87
N LEU A 347 11.33 -6.24 -6.03
CA LEU A 347 12.35 -7.26 -6.18
C LEU A 347 11.73 -8.67 -6.09
N PRO A 348 12.42 -9.71 -6.59
CA PRO A 348 11.91 -11.07 -6.56
C PRO A 348 11.37 -11.48 -5.19
N MET A 349 10.25 -12.22 -5.17
CA MET A 349 9.53 -12.59 -3.95
C MET A 349 10.43 -13.18 -2.85
N GLY A 350 11.49 -13.90 -3.23
CA GLY A 350 12.49 -14.45 -2.30
C GLY A 350 13.19 -13.41 -1.41
N LYS A 351 13.28 -12.15 -1.85
CA LYS A 351 13.82 -11.01 -1.09
C LYS A 351 12.78 -10.28 -0.25
N GLN A 352 11.49 -10.53 -0.48
CA GLN A 352 10.40 -9.84 0.22
C GLN A 352 10.05 -10.52 1.54
N ASP A 353 9.39 -9.77 2.42
CA ASP A 353 8.74 -10.34 3.61
C ASP A 353 7.77 -11.46 3.19
N PRO A 354 7.72 -12.60 3.90
CA PRO A 354 6.77 -13.67 3.61
C PRO A 354 5.31 -13.22 3.48
N VAL A 355 4.85 -12.23 4.26
CA VAL A 355 3.48 -11.69 4.15
C VAL A 355 3.21 -11.12 2.75
N TYR A 356 4.20 -10.46 2.14
CA TYR A 356 4.06 -9.91 0.78
C TYR A 356 3.74 -10.99 -0.26
N ARG A 357 4.21 -12.22 -0.01
CA ARG A 357 4.03 -13.38 -0.89
C ARG A 357 2.64 -14.01 -0.73
N ALA A 358 1.86 -13.58 0.27
CA ALA A 358 0.56 -14.16 0.51
C ALA A 358 -0.41 -13.81 -0.65
N PRO A 359 -1.35 -14.71 -1.00
CA PRO A 359 -2.20 -14.51 -2.16
C PRO A 359 -3.04 -13.24 -2.08
N GLY A 360 -2.84 -12.33 -3.04
CA GLY A 360 -3.60 -11.07 -3.14
C GLY A 360 -3.08 -9.93 -2.27
N VAL A 361 -1.92 -10.07 -1.63
CA VAL A 361 -1.27 -8.97 -0.88
C VAL A 361 -0.62 -7.98 -1.82
N ALA A 362 0.27 -8.44 -2.70
CA ALA A 362 1.00 -7.57 -3.62
C ALA A 362 0.05 -6.83 -4.57
N LEU A 363 0.29 -5.53 -4.74
CA LEU A 363 -0.37 -4.74 -5.78
C LEU A 363 0.06 -5.19 -7.18
N ASN A 364 -0.84 -4.99 -8.15
CA ASN A 364 -0.44 -5.09 -9.56
C ASN A 364 0.62 -4.01 -9.86
N HIS A 365 1.62 -4.36 -10.67
CA HIS A 365 2.73 -3.47 -10.99
C HIS A 365 2.27 -2.11 -11.54
N ASP A 366 1.24 -2.08 -12.39
CA ASP A 366 0.74 -0.83 -13.00
C ASP A 366 0.08 0.08 -11.95
N ILE A 367 -0.62 -0.51 -10.98
CA ILE A 367 -1.25 0.23 -9.88
C ILE A 367 -0.17 0.78 -8.95
N LEU A 368 0.83 -0.05 -8.61
CA LEU A 368 1.93 0.36 -7.77
C LEU A 368 2.74 1.50 -8.40
N ASP A 369 3.06 1.37 -9.69
CA ASP A 369 3.79 2.40 -10.42
C ASP A 369 3.01 3.72 -10.43
N SER A 370 1.70 3.67 -10.71
CA SER A 370 0.83 4.85 -10.67
C SER A 370 0.78 5.52 -9.29
N ILE A 371 0.75 4.73 -8.20
CA ILE A 371 0.81 5.27 -6.83
C ILE A 371 2.14 5.99 -6.59
N GLN A 372 3.25 5.37 -6.97
CA GLN A 372 4.59 5.92 -6.76
C GLN A 372 4.91 7.11 -7.69
N GLU A 373 4.36 7.13 -8.89
CA GLU A 373 4.36 8.31 -9.76
C GLU A 373 3.64 9.49 -9.10
N GLY A 374 2.54 9.22 -8.38
CA GLY A 374 1.85 10.23 -7.56
C GLY A 374 2.69 10.77 -6.38
N TRP A 375 3.82 10.13 -6.07
CA TRP A 375 4.76 10.60 -5.03
C TRP A 375 5.91 11.42 -5.60
N VAL A 376 6.09 11.44 -6.92
CA VAL A 376 7.10 12.27 -7.58
C VAL A 376 6.81 13.73 -7.26
N TRP A 377 7.81 14.45 -6.77
CA TRP A 377 7.74 15.90 -6.63
C TRP A 377 9.12 16.50 -6.76
N ASN A 378 9.16 17.76 -7.19
CA ASN A 378 10.39 18.52 -7.23
C ASN A 378 10.11 20.02 -7.17
N THR A 379 11.14 20.76 -6.81
CA THR A 379 11.17 22.23 -6.80
C THR A 379 12.45 22.70 -7.49
N CYS A 380 12.43 23.92 -8.02
CA CYS A 380 13.54 24.48 -8.75
C CYS A 380 13.65 25.97 -8.42
N TYR A 381 14.86 26.42 -8.10
CA TYR A 381 15.14 27.79 -7.72
C TYR A 381 16.39 28.26 -8.45
N LEU A 382 16.36 29.52 -8.87
CA LEU A 382 17.54 30.25 -9.33
C LEU A 382 17.74 31.41 -8.35
N TRP A 383 18.99 31.73 -8.03
CA TRP A 383 19.34 32.81 -7.11
C TRP A 383 20.53 33.61 -7.67
N ASP A 384 20.42 34.94 -7.72
CA ASP A 384 21.57 35.83 -8.02
C ASP A 384 22.46 36.02 -6.77
N MET A 385 23.61 35.36 -6.77
CA MET A 385 24.58 35.39 -5.66
C MET A 385 25.47 36.64 -5.70
N GLY A 386 25.21 37.60 -6.59
CA GLY A 386 26.02 38.80 -6.79
C GLY A 386 27.30 38.56 -7.59
N VAL A 387 27.39 37.43 -8.29
CA VAL A 387 28.49 37.10 -9.19
C VAL A 387 28.09 37.50 -10.60
N ASP A 388 28.84 38.41 -11.20
CA ASP A 388 28.49 38.97 -12.51
C ASP A 388 28.38 37.86 -13.57
N GLY A 389 27.27 37.88 -14.32
CA GLY A 389 26.95 36.90 -15.36
C GLY A 389 26.50 35.51 -14.88
N GLN A 390 26.28 35.27 -13.58
CA GLN A 390 25.96 33.94 -13.05
C GLN A 390 24.75 33.94 -12.11
N LEU A 391 24.03 32.81 -12.11
CA LEU A 391 22.98 32.47 -11.16
C LEU A 391 23.34 31.12 -10.52
N SER A 392 22.99 30.94 -9.25
CA SER A 392 23.04 29.65 -8.59
C SER A 392 21.71 28.92 -8.81
N LEU A 393 21.77 27.74 -9.40
CA LEU A 393 20.64 26.84 -9.62
C LEU A 393 20.58 25.82 -8.48
N TYR A 394 19.38 25.66 -7.92
CA TYR A 394 19.07 24.67 -6.90
C TYR A 394 17.81 23.92 -7.29
N ILE A 395 17.94 22.63 -7.57
CA ILE A 395 16.82 21.72 -7.86
C ILE A 395 16.84 20.65 -6.79
N HIS A 396 15.69 20.36 -6.18
CA HIS A 396 15.60 19.17 -5.34
C HIS A 396 14.26 18.49 -5.55
N GLY A 397 14.23 17.19 -5.32
CA GLY A 397 13.04 16.40 -5.53
C GLY A 397 13.11 15.04 -4.86
N SER A 398 12.00 14.35 -4.89
CA SER A 398 11.87 13.00 -4.36
C SER A 398 11.02 12.17 -5.30
N GLY A 399 11.11 10.86 -5.09
CA GLY A 399 10.34 9.90 -5.81
C GLY A 399 10.54 9.99 -7.31
N PHE A 400 11.78 9.99 -7.78
CA PHE A 400 12.10 9.68 -9.18
C PHE A 400 12.70 8.27 -9.30
N LYS A 401 12.46 7.61 -10.44
CA LYS A 401 13.19 6.38 -10.81
C LYS A 401 14.64 6.72 -11.13
N ASP A 402 15.57 5.81 -10.85
CA ASP A 402 16.96 5.96 -11.33
C ASP A 402 17.04 5.94 -12.86
N SER A 403 16.07 5.31 -13.54
CA SER A 403 15.95 5.40 -15.00
C SER A 403 15.57 6.81 -15.48
N MET A 404 15.07 7.69 -14.62
CA MET A 404 14.71 9.08 -14.94
C MET A 404 15.86 10.05 -14.63
N ILE A 405 16.33 10.08 -13.38
CA ILE A 405 17.35 11.05 -12.95
C ILE A 405 18.78 10.50 -13.00
N GLY A 406 18.92 9.16 -12.96
CA GLY A 406 20.20 8.47 -12.73
C GLY A 406 20.55 8.41 -11.24
N PRO A 407 21.18 7.32 -10.74
CA PRO A 407 21.57 7.17 -9.33
C PRO A 407 22.49 8.30 -8.82
N LYS A 408 23.21 8.97 -9.73
CA LYS A 408 24.10 10.12 -9.45
C LYS A 408 23.65 11.40 -10.16
N GLY A 409 22.39 11.47 -10.58
CA GLY A 409 21.83 12.65 -11.24
C GLY A 409 22.33 12.91 -12.67
N TYR A 410 23.05 11.98 -13.30
CA TYR A 410 23.70 12.25 -14.59
C TYR A 410 22.72 12.65 -15.71
N LYS A 411 21.48 12.12 -15.70
CA LYS A 411 20.45 12.50 -16.68
C LYS A 411 19.97 13.92 -16.44
N LEU A 412 19.77 14.30 -15.17
CA LEU A 412 19.43 15.67 -14.82
C LEU A 412 20.56 16.63 -15.22
N ILE A 413 21.81 16.29 -14.89
CA ILE A 413 23.00 17.07 -15.26
C ILE A 413 23.08 17.26 -16.78
N GLU A 414 22.84 16.20 -17.56
CA GLU A 414 22.82 16.26 -19.02
C GLU A 414 21.74 17.21 -19.55
N ARG A 415 20.53 17.13 -19.01
CA ARG A 415 19.40 18.00 -19.40
C ARG A 415 19.65 19.47 -19.03
N VAL A 416 20.15 19.75 -17.84
CA VAL A 416 20.53 21.11 -17.43
C VAL A 416 21.66 21.64 -18.30
N THR A 417 22.67 20.81 -18.62
CA THR A 417 23.77 21.18 -19.51
C THR A 417 23.26 21.57 -20.90
N HIS A 418 22.24 20.88 -21.42
CA HIS A 418 21.61 21.24 -22.68
C HIS A 418 20.98 22.64 -22.63
N CYS A 419 20.25 22.98 -21.55
CA CYS A 419 19.71 24.33 -21.36
C CYS A 419 20.79 25.41 -21.27
N VAL A 420 21.88 25.13 -20.54
CA VAL A 420 23.00 26.07 -20.40
C VAL A 420 23.71 26.32 -21.75
N ARG A 421 23.85 25.28 -22.59
CA ARG A 421 24.42 25.44 -23.94
C ARG A 421 23.51 26.25 -24.86
N ALA A 422 22.20 26.09 -24.74
CA ALA A 422 21.23 26.86 -25.50
C ALA A 422 21.26 28.36 -25.16
N SER A 423 21.77 28.73 -23.98
CA SER A 423 22.01 30.13 -23.59
C SER A 423 23.46 30.57 -23.78
N GLU A 424 24.27 29.83 -24.56
CA GLU A 424 25.68 30.12 -24.86
C GLU A 424 26.59 30.22 -23.61
N GLY A 425 26.21 29.58 -22.50
CA GLY A 425 26.97 29.63 -21.25
C GLY A 425 27.72 28.34 -20.92
N VAL A 426 28.32 28.33 -19.72
CA VAL A 426 29.04 27.20 -19.15
C VAL A 426 28.50 26.93 -17.75
N MET A 427 28.17 25.67 -17.46
CA MET A 427 27.77 25.22 -16.14
C MET A 427 29.02 24.94 -15.31
N LYS A 428 29.05 25.42 -14.06
CA LYS A 428 30.16 25.20 -13.12
C LYS A 428 29.64 24.61 -11.82
N ASP A 429 30.54 24.02 -11.06
CA ASP A 429 30.30 23.56 -9.68
C ASP A 429 29.02 22.72 -9.55
N ALA A 430 28.82 21.84 -10.54
CA ALA A 430 27.66 20.96 -10.60
C ALA A 430 27.81 19.82 -9.59
N GLU A 431 26.91 19.78 -8.62
CA GLU A 431 26.87 18.80 -7.55
C GLU A 431 25.50 18.11 -7.51
N PHE A 432 25.51 16.80 -7.26
CA PHE A 432 24.31 16.02 -7.04
C PHE A 432 24.50 15.14 -5.81
N ALA A 433 23.54 15.15 -4.90
CA ALA A 433 23.59 14.36 -3.69
C ALA A 433 22.21 13.86 -3.29
N TRP A 434 22.16 12.63 -2.79
CA TRP A 434 21.03 12.13 -2.03
C TRP A 434 21.21 12.48 -0.55
N PHE A 435 20.11 12.79 0.13
CA PHE A 435 20.07 13.00 1.56
C PHE A 435 18.69 12.61 2.12
N TYR A 436 18.63 12.39 3.43
CA TYR A 436 17.35 12.26 4.13
C TYR A 436 16.83 13.64 4.49
N SER A 437 15.63 13.98 4.01
CA SER A 437 14.95 15.22 4.36
C SER A 437 13.98 14.99 5.51
N GLY A 438 13.75 16.06 6.30
CA GLY A 438 12.70 16.13 7.31
C GLY A 438 13.13 15.82 8.74
N TYR A 439 12.41 16.42 9.68
CA TYR A 439 12.49 16.18 11.13
C TYR A 439 11.36 15.24 11.59
N PRO A 440 11.49 14.58 12.76
CA PRO A 440 10.39 13.83 13.35
C PRO A 440 9.13 14.69 13.48
N GLY A 441 8.03 14.28 12.83
CA GLY A 441 6.75 14.99 12.83
C GLY A 441 6.54 15.99 11.68
N ASP A 442 7.49 16.14 10.75
CA ASP A 442 7.27 16.87 9.49
C ASP A 442 6.26 16.14 8.58
N ASP A 443 5.70 16.86 7.61
CA ASP A 443 4.81 16.31 6.59
C ASP A 443 5.50 15.16 5.83
N ALA A 444 4.79 14.05 5.59
CA ALA A 444 5.27 12.90 4.82
C ALA A 444 5.81 13.28 3.44
N LYS A 445 5.30 14.35 2.83
CA LYS A 445 5.82 14.90 1.56
C LYS A 445 7.23 15.48 1.68
N ARG A 446 7.62 15.91 2.87
CA ARG A 446 8.89 16.59 3.17
C ARG A 446 9.89 15.68 3.87
N THR A 447 9.45 14.54 4.38
CA THR A 447 10.28 13.52 4.99
C THR A 447 10.65 12.44 3.99
N GLY A 448 11.84 11.83 4.14
CA GLY A 448 12.27 10.69 3.33
C GLY A 448 13.45 10.97 2.42
N ALA A 449 13.68 10.09 1.45
CA ALA A 449 14.81 10.19 0.53
C ALA A 449 14.60 11.31 -0.49
N VAL A 450 15.49 12.30 -0.48
CA VAL A 450 15.46 13.45 -1.38
C VAL A 450 16.80 13.57 -2.08
N TRP A 451 16.79 13.98 -3.34
CA TRP A 451 18.00 14.37 -4.05
C TRP A 451 18.04 15.89 -4.19
N VAL A 452 19.26 16.43 -4.20
CA VAL A 452 19.54 17.82 -4.53
C VAL A 452 20.54 17.88 -5.67
N PHE A 453 20.31 18.81 -6.58
CA PHE A 453 21.21 19.22 -7.63
C PHE A 453 21.50 20.71 -7.50
N MET A 454 22.77 21.07 -7.48
CA MET A 454 23.24 22.45 -7.40
C MET A 454 24.21 22.71 -8.54
N ALA A 455 24.17 23.89 -9.14
CA ALA A 455 25.15 24.31 -10.13
C ALA A 455 25.16 25.83 -10.30
N ASP A 456 26.26 26.38 -10.76
CA ASP A 456 26.31 27.75 -11.25
C ASP A 456 26.04 27.76 -12.76
N VAL A 457 25.04 28.56 -13.16
CA VAL A 457 24.50 28.66 -14.52
C VAL A 457 24.56 30.11 -15.00
N PRO A 458 24.58 30.38 -16.32
CA PRO A 458 24.63 31.75 -16.81
C PRO A 458 23.34 32.52 -16.49
N ASN A 459 23.43 33.83 -16.26
CA ASN A 459 22.27 34.65 -15.88
C ASN A 459 21.24 34.87 -17.00
N ASN A 460 21.58 34.51 -18.23
CA ASN A 460 20.68 34.51 -19.38
C ASN A 460 19.98 33.15 -19.60
N ILE A 461 20.15 32.18 -18.69
CA ILE A 461 19.47 30.89 -18.80
C ILE A 461 17.95 31.07 -18.74
N ARG A 462 17.22 30.40 -19.62
CA ARG A 462 15.76 30.44 -19.63
C ARG A 462 15.19 29.50 -18.54
N PRO A 463 14.48 30.01 -17.52
CA PRO A 463 13.91 29.15 -16.47
C PRO A 463 12.98 28.08 -17.04
N GLY A 464 12.18 28.41 -18.06
CA GLY A 464 11.31 27.46 -18.74
C GLY A 464 12.03 26.26 -19.36
N CYS A 465 13.28 26.41 -19.83
CA CYS A 465 14.05 25.26 -20.32
C CYS A 465 14.34 24.27 -19.18
N LEU A 466 14.67 24.78 -17.99
CA LEU A 466 14.91 23.95 -16.80
C LEU A 466 13.63 23.25 -16.34
N GLY A 467 12.49 23.94 -16.36
CA GLY A 467 11.19 23.34 -16.06
C GLY A 467 10.83 22.21 -17.03
N GLU A 468 10.94 22.46 -18.34
CA GLU A 468 10.70 21.46 -19.39
C GLU A 468 11.64 20.25 -19.23
N ALA A 469 12.93 20.50 -18.99
CA ALA A 469 13.92 19.46 -18.75
C ALA A 469 13.54 18.53 -17.58
N ILE A 470 12.98 19.07 -16.49
CA ILE A 470 12.57 18.26 -15.34
C ILE A 470 11.26 17.51 -15.63
N MET A 471 10.30 18.15 -16.30
CA MET A 471 9.05 17.50 -16.71
C MET A 471 9.30 16.34 -17.69
N GLU A 472 10.26 16.47 -18.61
CA GLU A 472 10.69 15.39 -19.50
C GLU A 472 11.27 14.17 -18.76
N LEU A 473 11.81 14.38 -17.55
CA LEU A 473 12.28 13.31 -16.66
C LEU A 473 11.15 12.76 -15.77
N GLY A 474 9.90 13.15 -15.99
CA GLY A 474 8.74 12.68 -15.21
C GLY A 474 8.43 13.52 -13.98
N GLY A 475 9.06 14.69 -13.82
CA GLY A 475 8.81 15.58 -12.70
C GLY A 475 7.48 16.35 -12.81
N THR A 476 7.02 16.85 -11.67
CA THR A 476 5.81 17.68 -11.55
C THR A 476 6.21 19.06 -11.01
N THR A 477 7.02 19.82 -11.76
CA THR A 477 7.42 21.18 -11.37
C THR A 477 6.20 22.09 -11.26
N MET A 478 5.93 22.64 -10.08
CA MET A 478 4.95 23.73 -9.92
C MET A 478 5.60 25.13 -9.77
N ASP A 479 6.92 25.22 -9.49
CA ASP A 479 7.48 26.48 -8.98
C ASP A 479 8.78 26.96 -9.67
N LYS A 480 8.87 28.28 -9.91
CA LYS A 480 10.01 29.18 -10.24
C LYS A 480 10.95 28.86 -11.41
N CYS A 481 10.91 27.67 -11.99
CA CYS A 481 11.57 27.36 -13.27
C CYS A 481 10.54 27.27 -14.40
N VAL A 482 9.61 28.23 -14.42
CA VAL A 482 8.53 28.33 -15.40
C VAL A 482 8.57 29.73 -15.99
N GLY A 483 8.41 29.85 -17.32
CA GLY A 483 8.39 31.14 -18.02
C GLY A 483 9.68 31.49 -18.78
N GLU A 484 9.67 32.63 -19.47
CA GLU A 484 10.81 33.07 -20.29
C GLU A 484 11.86 33.86 -19.52
N ASN A 485 11.44 34.56 -18.46
CA ASN A 485 12.28 35.48 -17.69
C ASN A 485 12.29 35.11 -16.22
N PHE A 486 13.37 35.49 -15.54
CA PHE A 486 13.47 35.42 -14.10
C PHE A 486 12.57 36.52 -13.48
N GLU A 487 11.51 36.13 -12.76
CA GLU A 487 10.70 37.07 -11.99
C GLU A 487 11.49 37.51 -10.74
N THR A 488 11.95 38.76 -10.75
CA THR A 488 12.68 39.42 -9.65
C THR A 488 11.82 39.71 -8.45
#